data_AF-A0A6B0UVF7-F1
#
_entry.id   AF-A0A6B0UVF7-F1
#
_cell.length_a   1.000
_cell.length_b   1.000
_cell.length_c   1.000
_cell.angle_alpha   90.00
_cell.angle_beta   90.00
_cell.angle_gamma   90.00
#
_symmetry.space_group_name_H-M   'P 1'
#
loop_
_entity.id
_entity.type
_entity.pdbx_description
1 polymer ?
#
loop_
_entity_poly.entity_id
_entity_poly.type
_entity_poly.pdbx_seq_one_letter_code
_entity_poly.pdbx_strand_id
1 'polypeptide(L)'
;KVETHKGRYLQDNLSTSTTFLFGFKLKARPLCGSTGKENLGGRRGSGARYIAQTGRCLNDRLREHQMDAERAASDSQHPIVIHGRKCPGCAPNFAGATAMGGHCERVGREIIEAYRMATSPQNISTPSISLSRKEIIFLRPTMEAER
;
A
#
# COMPACT_ATOMS: atom_id res chain seq x y z
N LYS A 1 24.51 0.90 21.63
CA LYS A 1 23.16 1.48 21.66
C LYS A 1 22.69 1.57 20.21
N VAL A 2 21.76 0.72 19.79
CA VAL A 2 21.23 0.72 18.42
C VAL A 2 20.05 1.68 18.39
N GLU A 3 20.24 2.81 17.72
CA GLU A 3 19.23 3.85 17.58
C GLU A 3 18.21 3.40 16.53
N THR A 4 17.04 2.98 17.00
CA THR A 4 15.91 2.62 16.14
C THR A 4 15.22 3.90 15.69
N HIS A 5 15.49 4.31 14.43
CA HIS A 5 14.74 5.38 13.79
C HIS A 5 13.26 4.98 13.69
N LYS A 6 12.44 5.46 14.64
CA LYS A 6 10.98 5.43 14.56
C LYS A 6 10.56 6.27 13.35
N GLY A 7 10.10 5.60 12.29
CA GLY A 7 9.50 6.26 11.13
C GLY A 7 8.31 7.10 11.57
N ARG A 8 8.29 8.38 11.19
CA ARG A 8 7.15 9.28 11.41
C ARG A 8 6.02 8.84 10.49
N TYR A 9 4.97 8.25 11.05
CA TYR A 9 3.72 7.98 10.34
C TYR A 9 2.71 9.06 10.69
N LEU A 10 2.23 9.75 9.65
CA LEU A 10 1.22 10.82 9.65
C LEU A 10 1.34 11.77 10.87
N GLN A 11 2.17 12.80 10.73
CA GLN A 11 2.04 13.96 11.61
C GLN A 11 0.68 14.63 11.32
N ASP A 12 -0.14 14.58 12.36
CA ASP A 12 -1.27 15.46 12.65
C ASP A 12 -2.61 15.18 11.92
N ASN A 13 -3.61 14.81 12.73
CA ASN A 13 -5.06 14.94 12.52
C ASN A 13 -5.87 13.87 11.76
N LEU A 14 -5.53 12.58 11.85
CA LEU A 14 -6.54 11.52 11.63
C LEU A 14 -6.86 10.84 12.96
N SER A 15 -8.02 11.21 13.50
CA SER A 15 -8.61 10.76 14.76
C SER A 15 -8.36 9.27 15.04
N THR A 16 -8.03 9.00 16.31
CA THR A 16 -7.70 7.71 16.94
C THR A 16 -8.77 6.61 16.81
N SER A 17 -9.87 6.86 16.10
CA SER A 17 -10.98 5.93 15.90
C SER A 17 -11.52 5.98 14.46
N THR A 18 -10.63 5.96 13.46
CA THR A 18 -11.09 6.17 12.09
C THR A 18 -10.60 5.09 11.14
N THR A 19 -11.57 4.59 10.39
CA THR A 19 -11.57 3.32 9.69
C THR A 19 -11.45 3.62 8.21
N PHE A 20 -10.36 3.20 7.57
CA PHE A 20 -9.91 3.77 6.30
C PHE A 20 -9.56 2.74 5.24
N LEU A 21 -9.71 3.15 3.98
CA LEU A 21 -8.93 2.62 2.88
C LEU A 21 -7.60 3.37 2.81
N PHE A 22 -6.50 2.64 2.68
CA PHE A 22 -5.19 3.25 2.48
C PHE A 22 -4.45 2.60 1.33
N GLY A 23 -3.51 3.35 0.77
CA GLY A 23 -2.62 2.83 -0.25
C GLY A 23 -1.31 3.58 -0.30
N PHE A 24 -0.29 2.93 -0.85
CA PHE A 24 1.00 3.52 -1.12
C PHE A 24 1.63 2.93 -2.37
N LYS A 25 2.51 3.71 -3.00
CA LYS A 25 3.34 3.22 -4.12
C LYS A 25 4.52 2.43 -3.58
N LEU A 26 4.93 1.38 -4.28
CA LEU A 26 6.26 0.79 -4.12
C LEU A 26 7.25 1.66 -4.91
N LYS A 27 8.31 2.11 -4.24
CA LYS A 27 9.39 2.93 -4.84
C LYS A 27 10.52 2.02 -5.34
N ALA A 28 11.35 2.55 -6.24
CA ALA A 28 12.60 1.89 -6.59
C ALA A 28 13.49 1.74 -5.34
N ARG A 29 14.13 0.58 -5.16
CA ARG A 29 15.11 0.39 -4.08
C ARG A 29 16.34 1.27 -4.32
N PRO A 30 16.79 2.07 -3.34
CA PRO A 30 18.14 2.60 -3.38
C PRO A 30 19.12 1.41 -3.27
N LEU A 31 20.10 1.35 -4.18
CA LEU A 31 21.17 0.36 -4.10
C LEU A 31 21.98 0.63 -2.82
N CYS A 32 22.14 -0.39 -1.97
CA CYS A 32 23.01 -0.29 -0.81
C CYS A 32 24.47 -0.35 -1.27
N GLY A 33 25.17 0.79 -1.20
CA GLY A 33 26.64 0.87 -1.19
C GLY A 33 27.37 0.68 -2.52
N SER A 34 27.72 1.79 -3.17
CA SER A 34 29.01 1.91 -3.87
C SER A 34 29.35 3.39 -4.06
N THR A 35 30.38 3.83 -3.35
CA THR A 35 31.17 5.01 -3.71
C THR A 35 31.88 4.70 -5.03
N GLY A 36 31.21 4.93 -6.15
CA GLY A 36 31.78 4.64 -7.47
C GLY A 36 30.87 5.19 -8.55
N LYS A 37 31.34 6.23 -9.25
CA LYS A 37 30.71 6.75 -10.45
C LYS A 37 30.80 5.68 -11.54
N GLU A 38 29.77 4.86 -11.68
CA GLU A 38 29.66 3.91 -12.77
C GLU A 38 28.23 3.96 -13.32
N ASN A 39 28.12 4.24 -14.62
CA ASN A 39 26.88 4.32 -15.37
C ASN A 39 26.10 3.00 -15.28
N LEU A 40 25.20 2.88 -14.30
CA LEU A 40 24.27 1.76 -14.18
C LEU A 40 22.86 2.29 -14.42
N GLY A 41 22.27 1.89 -15.55
CA GLY A 41 20.89 2.19 -15.90
C GLY A 41 19.97 1.92 -14.72
N GLY A 42 19.49 2.99 -14.08
CA GLY A 42 18.73 2.92 -12.85
C GLY A 42 17.55 1.97 -13.03
N ARG A 43 17.49 0.89 -12.25
CA ARG A 43 16.34 -0.03 -12.26
C ARG A 43 15.10 0.77 -11.87
N ARG A 44 14.29 1.13 -12.87
CA ARG A 44 12.99 1.74 -12.67
C ARG A 44 12.12 0.72 -11.92
N GLY A 45 11.61 1.10 -10.75
CA GLY A 45 10.64 0.28 -10.03
C GLY A 45 9.40 0.05 -10.90
N SER A 46 8.68 -1.06 -10.67
CA SER A 46 7.54 -1.50 -11.50
C SER A 46 6.33 -0.56 -11.48
N GLY A 47 6.33 0.48 -10.65
CA GLY A 47 5.17 1.34 -10.42
C GLY A 47 4.05 0.68 -9.61
N ALA A 48 4.32 -0.50 -9.04
CA ALA A 48 3.38 -1.28 -8.23
C ALA A 48 2.79 -0.45 -7.08
N ARG A 49 1.53 -0.72 -6.77
CA ARG A 49 0.78 -0.07 -5.69
C ARG A 49 0.23 -1.12 -4.72
N TYR A 50 0.30 -0.81 -3.44
CA TYR A 50 -0.44 -1.54 -2.43
C TYR A 50 -1.68 -0.74 -2.07
N ILE A 51 -2.83 -1.42 -1.99
CA ILE A 51 -4.13 -0.87 -1.62
C ILE A 51 -4.71 -1.87 -0.61
N ALA A 52 -5.27 -1.40 0.49
CA ALA A 52 -5.96 -2.26 1.44
C ALA A 52 -6.90 -1.44 2.32
N GLN A 53 -7.98 -2.07 2.77
CA GLN A 53 -8.81 -1.52 3.84
C GLN A 53 -8.31 -1.90 5.23
N THR A 54 -8.64 -1.07 6.22
CA THR A 54 -8.48 -1.40 7.63
C THR A 54 -9.64 -0.90 8.47
N GLY A 55 -10.14 -1.77 9.36
CA GLY A 55 -11.03 -1.39 10.48
C GLY A 55 -10.27 -0.96 11.74
N ARG A 56 -8.94 -0.95 11.69
CA ARG A 56 -8.03 -0.55 12.78
C ARG A 56 -7.28 0.74 12.41
N CYS A 57 -6.63 1.34 13.40
CA CYS A 57 -5.75 2.48 13.22
C CYS A 57 -4.77 2.25 12.05
N LEU A 58 -4.73 3.21 11.13
CA LEU A 58 -3.89 3.15 9.93
C LEU A 58 -2.40 3.00 10.29
N ASN A 59 -1.94 3.74 11.30
CA ASN A 59 -0.54 3.71 11.72
C ASN A 59 -0.11 2.35 12.27
N ASP A 60 -1.00 1.67 13.00
CA ASP A 60 -0.71 0.34 13.51
C ASP A 60 -0.64 -0.67 12.37
N ARG A 61 -1.53 -0.58 11.38
CA ARG A 61 -1.46 -1.43 10.18
C ARG A 61 -0.21 -1.20 9.36
N LEU A 62 0.18 0.06 9.14
CA LEU A 62 1.42 0.36 8.42
C LEU A 62 2.64 -0.19 9.15
N ARG A 63 2.66 -0.14 10.49
CA ARG A 63 3.74 -0.72 11.30
C ARG A 63 3.80 -2.24 11.17
N GLU A 64 2.66 -2.93 11.23
CA GLU A 64 2.58 -4.38 10.99
C GLU A 64 3.10 -4.75 9.60
N HIS A 65 2.65 -4.03 8.56
CA HIS A 65 3.11 -4.25 7.20
C HIS A 65 4.61 -4.00 7.03
N GLN A 66 5.16 -3.01 7.73
CA GLN A 66 6.59 -2.76 7.75
C GLN A 66 7.35 -3.92 8.39
N MET A 67 6.90 -4.41 9.55
CA MET A 67 7.51 -5.56 10.21
C MET A 67 7.48 -6.82 9.34
N ASP A 68 6.37 -7.10 8.66
CA ASP A 68 6.25 -8.22 7.73
C ASP A 68 7.21 -8.08 6.54
N ALA A 69 7.30 -6.87 5.97
CA ALA A 69 8.18 -6.57 4.84
C ALA A 69 9.67 -6.64 5.21
N GLU A 70 10.05 -6.23 6.42
CA GLU A 70 11.42 -6.30 6.95
C GLU A 70 11.81 -7.73 7.29
N ARG A 71 10.90 -8.50 7.91
CA ARG A 71 11.14 -9.93 8.20
C ARG A 71 11.33 -10.72 6.91
N ALA A 72 10.56 -10.42 5.87
CA ALA A 72 10.62 -11.04 4.54
C ALA A 72 10.58 -12.59 4.54
N ALA A 73 10.03 -13.20 5.60
CA ALA A 73 10.02 -14.65 5.85
C ALA A 73 9.56 -15.45 4.64
N SER A 74 10.36 -16.39 4.14
CA SER A 74 10.23 -17.06 2.83
C SER A 74 8.86 -17.67 2.53
N ASP A 75 8.10 -18.02 3.56
CA ASP A 75 6.75 -18.61 3.52
C ASP A 75 5.62 -17.56 3.60
N SER A 76 5.93 -16.29 3.87
CA SER A 76 4.96 -15.20 3.97
C SER A 76 4.11 -15.08 2.71
N GLN A 77 2.79 -15.03 2.93
CA GLN A 77 1.76 -14.77 1.91
C GLN A 77 1.43 -13.28 1.78
N HIS A 78 2.16 -12.40 2.47
CA HIS A 78 1.89 -10.97 2.44
C HIS A 78 2.18 -10.39 1.05
N PRO A 79 1.25 -9.68 0.37
CA PRO A 79 1.44 -9.21 -1.00
C PRO A 79 2.72 -8.39 -1.23
N ILE A 80 3.05 -7.50 -0.29
CA ILE A 80 4.30 -6.71 -0.31
C ILE A 80 5.53 -7.62 -0.36
N VAL A 81 5.55 -8.68 0.46
CA VAL A 81 6.68 -9.62 0.55
C VAL A 81 6.79 -10.45 -0.72
N ILE A 82 5.66 -10.98 -1.21
CA ILE A 82 5.58 -11.71 -2.47
C ILE A 82 6.10 -10.84 -3.63
N HIS A 83 5.66 -9.58 -3.72
CA HIS A 83 6.13 -8.67 -4.75
C HIS A 83 7.62 -8.37 -4.62
N GLY A 84 8.12 -8.15 -3.39
CA GLY A 84 9.54 -7.88 -3.14
C GLY A 84 10.46 -9.01 -3.61
N ARG A 85 10.01 -10.26 -3.55
CA ARG A 85 10.74 -11.42 -4.11
C ARG A 85 10.75 -11.43 -5.63
N LYS A 86 9.58 -11.18 -6.25
CA LYS A 86 9.41 -11.19 -7.71
C LYS A 86 10.07 -9.97 -8.37
N CYS A 87 10.16 -8.85 -7.65
CA CYS A 87 10.71 -7.60 -8.15
C CYS A 87 11.71 -7.00 -7.14
N PRO A 88 12.99 -7.45 -7.16
CA PRO A 88 14.02 -6.96 -6.24
C PRO A 88 14.30 -5.45 -6.36
N GLY A 89 13.89 -4.83 -7.47
CA GLY A 89 13.99 -3.38 -7.68
C GLY A 89 12.96 -2.55 -6.90
N CYS A 90 11.98 -3.17 -6.23
CA CYS A 90 10.92 -2.47 -5.51
C CYS A 90 11.07 -2.54 -3.98
N ALA A 91 10.75 -1.44 -3.31
CA ALA A 91 10.59 -1.35 -1.85
C ALA A 91 9.30 -0.61 -1.48
N PRO A 92 8.62 -1.01 -0.39
CA PRO A 92 7.42 -0.33 0.07
C PRO A 92 7.75 1.09 0.57
N ASN A 93 6.93 2.07 0.18
CA ASN A 93 7.03 3.44 0.67
C ASN A 93 5.93 3.73 1.69
N PHE A 94 6.04 3.13 2.87
CA PHE A 94 5.05 3.27 3.92
C PHE A 94 4.88 4.74 4.37
N ALA A 95 5.96 5.53 4.41
CA ALA A 95 5.90 6.94 4.79
C ALA A 95 5.07 7.81 3.82
N GLY A 96 4.87 7.35 2.57
CA GLY A 96 3.97 8.00 1.62
C GLY A 96 2.62 7.30 1.48
N ALA A 97 2.19 6.56 2.49
CA ALA A 97 0.84 6.04 2.55
C ALA A 97 -0.17 7.17 2.76
N THR A 98 -1.25 7.10 2.00
CA THR A 98 -2.33 8.09 2.05
C THR A 98 -3.65 7.37 2.31
N ALA A 99 -4.50 7.97 3.13
CA ALA A 99 -5.91 7.57 3.19
C ALA A 99 -6.57 7.90 1.83
N MET A 100 -7.32 6.96 1.27
CA MET A 100 -7.95 7.07 -0.06
C MET A 100 -9.48 7.11 0.03
N GLY A 101 -10.02 7.23 1.25
CA GLY A 101 -11.45 7.19 1.54
C GLY A 101 -11.74 6.37 2.80
N GLY A 102 -13.00 6.36 3.21
CA GLY A 102 -13.46 5.61 4.38
C GLY A 102 -14.96 5.38 4.31
N HIS A 103 -15.43 4.44 5.12
CA HIS A 103 -16.85 4.18 5.31
C HIS A 103 -17.06 3.60 6.71
N CYS A 104 -18.15 3.98 7.39
CA CYS A 104 -18.45 3.52 8.75
C CYS A 104 -18.62 1.99 8.78
N GLU A 105 -19.36 1.45 7.81
CA GLU A 105 -19.60 0.01 7.69
C GLU A 105 -18.48 -0.72 6.96
N ARG A 106 -18.24 -1.96 7.39
CA ARG A 106 -17.23 -2.86 6.82
C ARG A 106 -17.46 -3.11 5.33
N VAL A 107 -18.69 -3.49 4.96
CA VAL A 107 -19.04 -3.82 3.58
C VAL A 107 -18.82 -2.61 2.66
N GLY A 108 -19.18 -1.40 3.10
CA GLY A 108 -18.90 -0.18 2.35
C GLY A 108 -17.41 0.02 2.08
N ARG A 109 -16.53 -0.27 3.04
CA ARG A 109 -15.07 -0.23 2.82
C ARG A 109 -14.58 -1.28 1.85
N GLU A 110 -15.11 -2.49 1.93
CA GLU A 110 -14.76 -3.59 1.02
C GLU A 110 -15.17 -3.25 -0.42
N ILE A 111 -16.31 -2.58 -0.62
CA ILE A 111 -16.75 -2.07 -1.93
C ILE A 111 -15.79 -1.00 -2.45
N ILE A 112 -15.45 0.01 -1.63
CA ILE A 112 -14.52 1.08 -2.03
C ILE A 112 -13.12 0.48 -2.33
N GLU A 113 -12.64 -0.44 -1.50
CA GLU A 113 -11.39 -1.18 -1.71
C GLU A 113 -11.39 -1.89 -3.06
N ALA A 114 -12.41 -2.73 -3.31
CA ALA A 114 -12.51 -3.51 -4.52
C ALA A 114 -12.57 -2.62 -5.77
N TYR A 115 -13.30 -1.50 -5.71
CA TYR A 115 -13.35 -0.53 -6.80
C TYR A 115 -11.98 0.12 -7.06
N ARG A 116 -11.30 0.60 -6.01
CA ARG A 116 -9.98 1.25 -6.13
C ARG A 116 -8.91 0.27 -6.60
N MET A 117 -8.98 -1.00 -6.22
CA MET A 117 -8.11 -2.06 -6.74
C MET A 117 -8.40 -2.36 -8.21
N ALA A 118 -9.67 -2.55 -8.59
CA ALA A 118 -10.07 -2.86 -9.96
C ALA A 118 -9.71 -1.75 -10.96
N THR A 119 -9.69 -0.51 -10.50
CA THR A 119 -9.30 0.67 -11.30
C THR A 119 -7.81 1.02 -11.18
N SER A 120 -7.02 0.23 -10.43
CA SER A 120 -5.57 0.40 -10.29
C SER A 120 -4.83 -0.80 -10.89
N PRO A 121 -4.44 -0.75 -12.18
CA PRO A 121 -3.84 -1.90 -12.86
C PRO A 121 -2.47 -2.32 -12.28
N GLN A 122 -1.81 -1.45 -11.52
CA GLN A 122 -0.56 -1.74 -10.82
C GLN A 122 -0.76 -2.25 -9.38
N ASN A 123 -2.00 -2.46 -8.94
CA ASN A 123 -2.26 -2.98 -7.59
C ASN A 123 -1.74 -4.42 -7.44
N ILE A 124 -1.00 -4.68 -6.35
CA ILE A 124 -0.42 -5.99 -6.05
C ILE A 124 -1.25 -6.82 -5.04
N SER A 125 -2.36 -6.27 -4.57
CA SER A 125 -3.16 -6.82 -3.48
C SER A 125 -4.41 -7.51 -4.03
N THR A 126 -5.06 -8.34 -3.21
CA THR A 126 -6.33 -9.00 -3.57
C THR A 126 -7.48 -8.31 -2.83
N PRO A 127 -8.61 -7.99 -3.51
CA PRO A 127 -9.72 -7.31 -2.86
C PRO A 127 -10.46 -8.22 -1.89
N SER A 128 -11.06 -7.65 -0.84
CA SER A 128 -11.87 -8.40 0.13
C SER A 128 -13.14 -8.99 -0.51
N ILE A 129 -13.68 -8.32 -1.52
CA ILE A 129 -14.83 -8.77 -2.32
C ILE A 129 -14.56 -8.58 -3.81
N SER A 130 -15.20 -9.39 -4.65
CA SER A 130 -15.12 -9.26 -6.10
C SER A 130 -16.28 -8.42 -6.61
N LEU A 131 -15.98 -7.34 -7.35
CA LEU A 131 -16.98 -6.56 -8.07
C LEU A 131 -17.04 -7.03 -9.53
N SER A 132 -18.25 -7.24 -10.02
CA SER A 132 -18.52 -7.42 -11.44
C SER A 132 -18.26 -6.12 -12.23
N ARG A 133 -18.11 -6.26 -13.55
CA ARG A 133 -17.98 -5.10 -14.44
C ARG A 133 -19.17 -4.15 -14.35
N LYS A 134 -20.39 -4.67 -14.15
CA LYS A 134 -21.61 -3.86 -14.02
C LYS A 134 -21.58 -3.01 -12.75
N GLU A 135 -21.16 -3.60 -11.63
CA GLU A 135 -21.01 -2.88 -10.35
C GLU A 135 -19.92 -1.81 -10.43
N ILE A 136 -18.78 -2.10 -11.07
CA ILE A 136 -17.73 -1.08 -11.28
C ILE A 136 -18.26 0.10 -12.11
N ILE A 137 -19.04 -0.16 -13.16
CA ILE A 137 -19.65 0.90 -13.98
C ILE A 137 -20.66 1.70 -13.16
N PHE A 138 -21.50 1.03 -12.38
CA PHE A 138 -22.50 1.67 -11.52
C PHE A 138 -21.87 2.58 -10.45
N LEU A 139 -20.77 2.15 -9.82
CA LEU A 139 -20.11 2.89 -8.75
C LEU A 139 -19.26 4.08 -9.25
N ARG A 140 -18.87 4.10 -10.53
CA ARG A 140 -17.93 5.08 -11.08
C ARG A 140 -18.30 6.54 -10.79
N PRO A 141 -19.54 7.01 -11.03
CA PRO A 141 -19.88 8.41 -10.82
C PRO A 141 -19.67 8.85 -9.37
N THR A 142 -20.05 8.03 -8.40
CA THR A 142 -19.86 8.30 -6.97
C THR A 142 -18.37 8.34 -6.60
N MET A 143 -17.58 7.37 -7.08
CA MET A 143 -16.18 7.20 -6.70
C MET A 143 -15.22 8.22 -7.32
N GLU A 144 -15.63 8.87 -8.41
CA GLU A 144 -14.89 9.96 -9.08
C GLU A 144 -15.26 11.33 -8.52
N ALA A 145 -16.48 11.51 -7.98
CA ALA A 145 -16.90 12.75 -7.32
C ALA A 145 -16.22 12.97 -5.96
N GLU A 146 -15.82 11.89 -5.27
CA GLU A 146 -15.15 11.92 -3.95
C GLU A 146 -13.62 12.16 -4.02
N ARG A 147 -13.10 12.60 -5.17
CA ARG A 147 -11.65 12.70 -5.44
C ARG A 147 -11.10 14.10 -5.22
#